data_AF-A0A4V3HBZ1-F1
#
_entry.id   AF-A0A4V3HBZ1-F1
#
_cell.length_a   1.000
_cell.length_b   1.000
_cell.length_c   1.000
_cell.angle_alpha   90.00
_cell.angle_beta   90.00
_cell.angle_gamma   90.00
#
_symmetry.space_group_name_H-M   'P 1'
#
loop_
_entity.id
_entity.type
_entity.pdbx_description
1 polymer ?
#
loop_
_entity_poly.entity_id
_entity_poly.type
_entity_poly.pdbx_seq_one_letter_code
_entity_poly.pdbx_strand_id
1 'polypeptide(L)'
;MKFYTSVFTILILVGCSESPAPQKMNQPTPSTVVRAPTPGEWKAALLGTYEESKVRDQGDGVTNFMAKFAGVPAGIDPQAMGTRDAFRKLRIYHAGFSVNVVTGVKAYISVPDNKRAILFISPYYWGKDGWLFMNKISIMVDGDVVFEKDLKDVSRETQGVGVSERADFIVNSAEISALRAINNATSVIVRLSGDKGYVNLTKGKKKGQIDSNGYFVSDIQSAIAIYDVIELAIKEHCPPQQN
;
A
#
# COMPACT_ATOMS: atom_id res chain seq x y z
N MET A 1 31.27 36.87 45.18
CA MET A 1 31.10 38.29 44.81
C MET A 1 32.48 38.94 44.86
N LYS A 2 33.14 39.09 43.71
CA LYS A 2 34.45 39.77 43.60
C LYS A 2 34.47 40.51 42.25
N PHE A 3 34.51 41.83 42.32
CA PHE A 3 34.71 42.74 41.19
C PHE A 3 36.20 42.79 40.86
N TYR A 4 36.55 42.76 39.57
CA TYR A 4 37.85 43.21 39.09
C TYR A 4 37.64 44.09 37.86
N THR A 5 37.97 45.35 38.04
CA THR A 5 38.08 46.37 37.00
C THR A 5 39.49 46.31 36.44
N SER A 6 39.63 46.08 35.13
CA SER A 6 40.90 46.22 34.43
C SER A 6 40.68 47.00 33.13
N VAL A 7 41.30 48.17 33.07
CA VAL A 7 41.45 49.04 31.91
C VAL A 7 42.64 48.54 31.10
N PHE A 8 42.49 48.34 29.78
CA PHE A 8 43.65 48.23 28.89
C PHE A 8 43.36 48.83 27.50
N THR A 9 44.05 49.96 27.28
CA THR A 9 44.75 50.44 26.08
C THR A 9 44.29 49.97 24.70
N ILE A 10 43.80 50.92 23.91
CA ILE A 10 43.51 50.81 22.48
C ILE A 10 44.83 50.95 21.70
N LEU A 11 45.20 49.92 20.94
CA LEU A 11 46.23 49.98 19.89
C LEU A 11 45.51 50.08 18.55
N ILE A 12 45.68 51.19 17.82
CA ILE A 12 45.14 51.38 16.48
C ILE A 12 46.17 50.85 15.47
N LEU A 13 45.92 49.65 14.94
CA LEU A 13 46.63 49.14 13.77
C LEU A 13 45.95 49.68 12.51
N VAL A 14 46.64 50.59 11.82
CA VAL A 14 46.29 51.01 10.45
C VAL A 14 46.73 49.90 9.50
N GLY A 15 45.80 49.00 9.18
CA GLY A 15 45.97 48.03 8.10
C GLY A 15 45.47 48.63 6.78
N CYS A 16 46.35 48.70 5.78
CA CYS A 16 45.96 48.94 4.39
C CYS A 16 45.09 47.76 3.91
N SER A 17 43.79 47.97 3.82
CA SER A 17 42.87 47.07 3.14
C SER A 17 43.01 47.28 1.63
N GLU A 18 43.53 46.27 0.92
CA GLU A 18 43.30 46.14 -0.51
C GLU A 18 41.78 46.15 -0.77
N SER A 19 41.34 46.95 -1.74
CA SER A 19 39.94 47.00 -2.14
C SER A 19 39.50 45.60 -2.58
N PRO A 20 38.44 45.02 -1.99
CA PRO A 20 37.89 43.77 -2.48
C PRO A 20 37.34 44.01 -3.89
N ALA A 21 37.72 43.15 -4.82
CA ALA A 21 37.16 43.11 -6.16
C ALA A 21 35.62 43.12 -6.06
N PRO A 22 34.92 43.83 -6.97
CA PRO A 22 33.47 43.91 -6.94
C PRO A 22 32.89 42.50 -6.93
N GLN A 23 32.24 42.14 -5.82
CA GLN A 23 31.44 40.93 -5.73
C GLN A 23 30.42 40.99 -6.85
N LYS A 24 30.54 40.10 -7.84
CA LYS A 24 29.45 39.79 -8.75
C LYS A 24 28.25 39.47 -7.87
N MET A 25 27.24 40.36 -7.86
CA MET A 25 25.93 40.04 -7.35
C MET A 25 25.51 38.75 -8.06
N ASN A 26 25.45 37.66 -7.30
CA ASN A 26 24.82 36.44 -7.76
C ASN A 26 23.38 36.82 -8.08
N GLN A 27 23.08 36.93 -9.38
CA GLN A 27 21.71 37.00 -9.84
C GLN A 27 20.94 35.85 -9.19
N PRO A 28 19.76 36.09 -8.61
CA PRO A 28 18.90 35.02 -8.15
C PRO A 28 18.74 34.04 -9.30
N THR A 29 19.17 32.80 -9.10
CA THR A 29 18.90 31.73 -10.07
C THR A 29 17.39 31.73 -10.27
N PRO A 30 16.88 31.86 -11.51
CA PRO A 30 15.45 31.85 -11.75
C PRO A 30 14.90 30.57 -11.13
N SER A 31 14.02 30.73 -10.13
CA SER A 31 13.35 29.61 -9.52
C SER A 31 12.58 28.91 -10.63
N THR A 32 13.05 27.73 -11.04
CA THR A 32 12.34 26.88 -11.98
C THR A 32 10.97 26.61 -11.35
N VAL A 33 9.92 27.25 -11.87
CA VAL A 33 8.56 27.02 -11.43
C VAL A 33 8.26 25.57 -11.81
N VAL A 34 8.32 24.67 -10.82
CA VAL A 34 7.95 23.27 -11.00
C VAL A 34 6.46 23.25 -11.30
N ARG A 35 6.09 23.00 -12.55
CA ARG A 35 4.69 22.90 -12.96
C ARG A 35 4.05 21.73 -12.22
N ALA A 36 2.84 21.95 -11.68
CA ALA A 36 2.06 20.87 -11.11
C ALA A 36 1.79 19.77 -12.16
N PRO A 37 1.86 18.49 -11.77
CA PRO A 37 1.55 17.39 -12.67
C PRO A 37 0.10 17.45 -13.20
N THR A 38 -0.07 17.06 -14.45
CA THR A 38 -1.37 16.97 -15.12
C THR A 38 -1.99 15.58 -14.97
N PRO A 39 -3.33 15.45 -15.09
CA PRO A 39 -4.00 14.14 -15.15
C PRO A 39 -3.45 13.20 -16.25
N GLY A 40 -3.00 13.77 -17.37
CA GLY A 40 -2.39 13.01 -18.46
C GLY A 40 -1.03 12.41 -18.07
N GLU A 41 -0.19 13.18 -17.38
CA GLU A 41 1.10 12.71 -16.85
C GLU A 41 0.92 11.63 -15.79
N TRP A 42 -0.04 11.81 -14.86
CA TRP A 42 -0.39 10.79 -13.89
C TRP A 42 -0.82 9.48 -14.55
N LYS A 43 -1.71 9.57 -15.55
CA LYS A 43 -2.20 8.40 -16.28
C LYS A 43 -1.07 7.71 -17.04
N ALA A 44 -0.20 8.47 -17.70
CA ALA A 44 0.95 7.94 -18.42
C ALA A 44 1.93 7.23 -17.47
N ALA A 45 2.20 7.83 -16.30
CA ALA A 45 3.06 7.24 -15.27
C ALA A 45 2.48 5.92 -14.76
N LEU A 46 1.19 5.86 -14.45
CA LEU A 46 0.52 4.63 -14.01
C LEU A 46 0.57 3.53 -15.09
N LEU A 47 0.13 3.85 -16.31
CA LEU A 47 0.07 2.87 -17.40
C LEU A 47 1.46 2.41 -17.84
N GLY A 48 2.51 3.20 -17.60
CA GLY A 48 3.89 2.79 -17.83
C GLY A 48 4.41 1.71 -16.87
N THR A 49 3.69 1.38 -15.79
CA THR A 49 4.14 0.39 -14.81
C THR A 49 3.84 -1.07 -15.18
N TYR A 50 2.94 -1.31 -16.14
CA TYR A 50 2.50 -2.65 -16.49
C TYR A 50 2.10 -2.80 -17.95
N GLU A 51 2.14 -4.05 -18.43
CA GLU A 51 1.56 -4.43 -19.71
C GLU A 51 0.17 -5.03 -19.50
N GLU A 52 -0.81 -4.59 -20.30
CA GLU A 52 -2.17 -5.13 -20.31
C GLU A 52 -2.29 -6.31 -21.27
N SER A 53 -2.99 -7.36 -20.84
CA SER A 53 -3.37 -8.48 -21.68
C SER A 53 -4.77 -8.99 -21.31
N LYS A 54 -5.35 -9.85 -22.15
CA LYS A 54 -6.70 -10.44 -21.93
C LYS A 54 -7.78 -9.40 -21.60
N VAL A 55 -7.71 -8.23 -22.24
CA VAL A 55 -8.64 -7.12 -22.03
C VAL A 55 -10.05 -7.53 -22.46
N ARG A 56 -11.04 -7.28 -21.59
CA ARG A 56 -12.46 -7.54 -21.82
C ARG A 56 -13.26 -6.34 -21.34
N ASP A 57 -13.85 -5.63 -22.29
CA ASP A 57 -14.87 -4.62 -22.01
C ASP A 57 -16.21 -5.31 -21.75
N GLN A 58 -16.88 -4.94 -20.66
CA GLN A 58 -18.18 -5.47 -20.28
C GLN A 58 -19.34 -4.66 -20.90
N GLY A 59 -19.05 -3.52 -21.56
CA GLY A 59 -20.05 -2.66 -22.19
C GLY A 59 -20.83 -1.75 -21.22
N ASP A 60 -20.49 -1.79 -19.93
CA ASP A 60 -21.14 -1.05 -18.85
C ASP A 60 -20.16 -0.03 -18.19
N GLY A 61 -19.08 0.30 -18.88
CA GLY A 61 -18.01 1.16 -18.34
C GLY A 61 -17.01 0.42 -17.44
N VAL A 62 -17.13 -0.90 -17.31
CA VAL A 62 -16.14 -1.75 -16.64
C VAL A 62 -15.28 -2.50 -17.65
N THR A 63 -13.96 -2.41 -17.51
CA THR A 63 -13.00 -3.19 -18.28
C THR A 63 -12.17 -4.08 -17.37
N ASN A 64 -12.11 -5.37 -17.67
CA ASN A 64 -11.24 -6.33 -16.96
C ASN A 64 -10.03 -6.66 -17.81
N PHE A 65 -8.88 -6.87 -17.19
CA PHE A 65 -7.63 -7.16 -17.86
C PHE A 65 -6.68 -7.91 -16.94
N MET A 66 -5.63 -8.51 -17.51
CA MET A 66 -4.47 -8.96 -16.76
C MET A 66 -3.39 -7.90 -16.88
N ALA A 67 -2.86 -7.44 -15.75
CA ALA A 67 -1.72 -6.55 -15.67
C ALA A 67 -0.47 -7.36 -15.29
N LYS A 68 0.63 -7.16 -16.03
CA LYS A 68 1.94 -7.69 -15.65
C LYS A 68 2.87 -6.52 -15.35
N PHE A 69 3.23 -6.35 -14.08
CA PHE A 69 4.04 -5.21 -13.62
C PHE A 69 5.53 -5.44 -13.84
N ALA A 70 6.20 -4.41 -14.35
CA ALA A 70 7.66 -4.38 -14.40
C ALA A 70 8.23 -3.91 -13.04
N GLY A 71 9.44 -4.35 -12.70
CA GLY A 71 10.13 -3.90 -11.47
C GLY A 71 9.70 -4.61 -10.17
N VAL A 72 8.77 -5.56 -10.23
CA VAL A 72 8.49 -6.47 -9.12
C VAL A 72 9.71 -7.38 -8.86
N PRO A 73 10.15 -7.57 -7.59
CA PRO A 73 11.30 -8.40 -7.27
C PRO A 73 11.18 -9.85 -7.77
N ALA A 74 12.32 -10.47 -8.07
CA ALA A 74 12.38 -11.87 -8.47
C ALA A 74 11.79 -12.78 -7.37
N GLY A 75 10.99 -13.77 -7.78
CA GLY A 75 10.32 -14.71 -6.85
C GLY A 75 8.95 -14.24 -6.35
N ILE A 76 8.56 -13.00 -6.61
CA ILE A 76 7.20 -12.48 -6.36
C ILE A 76 6.44 -12.46 -7.70
N ASP A 77 5.17 -12.88 -7.69
CA ASP A 77 4.36 -12.89 -8.91
C ASP A 77 4.05 -11.44 -9.36
N PRO A 78 4.49 -11.00 -10.55
CA PRO A 78 4.22 -9.66 -11.05
C PRO A 78 2.81 -9.51 -11.65
N GLN A 79 2.01 -10.57 -11.70
CA GLN A 79 0.69 -10.53 -12.33
C GLN A 79 -0.39 -10.09 -11.35
N ALA A 80 -1.34 -9.30 -11.85
CA ALA A 80 -2.58 -9.01 -11.15
C ALA A 80 -3.78 -9.01 -12.12
N MET A 81 -4.93 -9.43 -11.61
CA MET A 81 -6.21 -9.18 -12.26
C MET A 81 -6.58 -7.72 -12.05
N GLY A 82 -6.67 -6.98 -13.14
CA GLY A 82 -7.03 -5.57 -13.16
C GLY A 82 -8.50 -5.36 -13.54
N THR A 83 -9.15 -4.41 -12.87
CA THR A 83 -10.47 -3.88 -13.25
C THR A 83 -10.40 -2.36 -13.33
N ARG A 84 -10.94 -1.79 -14.40
CA ARG A 84 -11.15 -0.36 -14.58
C ARG A 84 -12.64 -0.07 -14.51
N ASP A 85 -13.06 0.77 -13.57
CA ASP A 85 -14.45 1.24 -13.47
C ASP A 85 -14.51 2.73 -13.85
N ALA A 86 -14.92 3.01 -15.09
CA ALA A 86 -14.93 4.37 -15.65
C ALA A 86 -15.82 5.34 -14.87
N PHE A 87 -16.94 4.87 -14.31
CA PHE A 87 -17.86 5.70 -13.53
C PHE A 87 -17.27 6.08 -12.18
N ARG A 88 -16.66 5.12 -11.48
CA ARG A 88 -16.00 5.36 -10.19
C ARG A 88 -14.63 6.00 -10.32
N LYS A 89 -14.11 6.14 -11.55
CA LYS A 89 -12.79 6.73 -11.84
C LYS A 89 -11.68 6.08 -11.02
N LEU A 90 -11.66 4.75 -10.96
CA LEU A 90 -10.61 3.99 -10.30
C LEU A 90 -10.21 2.73 -11.06
N ARG A 91 -9.04 2.22 -10.70
CA ARG A 91 -8.56 0.88 -11.03
C ARG A 91 -8.43 0.04 -9.77
N ILE A 92 -8.65 -1.27 -9.90
CA ILE A 92 -8.43 -2.25 -8.83
C ILE A 92 -7.50 -3.32 -9.38
N TYR A 93 -6.52 -3.73 -8.59
CA TYR A 93 -5.59 -4.81 -8.91
C TYR A 93 -5.61 -5.86 -7.80
N HIS A 94 -5.90 -7.11 -8.17
CA HIS A 94 -5.83 -8.29 -7.30
C HIS A 94 -4.64 -9.15 -7.69
N ALA A 95 -3.68 -9.33 -6.79
CA ALA A 95 -2.40 -9.99 -7.10
C ALA A 95 -2.49 -11.54 -7.09
N GLY A 96 -3.65 -12.10 -6.79
CA GLY A 96 -3.90 -13.55 -6.79
C GLY A 96 -5.31 -13.93 -7.26
N PHE A 97 -5.54 -15.24 -7.34
CA PHE A 97 -6.86 -15.77 -7.68
C PHE A 97 -7.84 -15.62 -6.52
N SER A 98 -8.89 -14.83 -6.73
CA SER A 98 -9.92 -14.53 -5.74
C SER A 98 -10.99 -15.63 -5.71
N VAL A 99 -10.86 -16.63 -4.85
CA VAL A 99 -11.95 -17.58 -4.55
C VAL A 99 -12.45 -17.39 -3.11
N ASN A 100 -13.62 -16.78 -2.94
CA ASN A 100 -14.32 -16.63 -1.65
C ASN A 100 -15.07 -17.92 -1.26
N VAL A 101 -14.44 -19.09 -1.44
CA VAL A 101 -15.10 -20.38 -1.21
C VAL A 101 -14.85 -20.89 0.22
N VAL A 102 -13.82 -20.37 0.88
CA VAL A 102 -13.45 -20.69 2.27
C VAL A 102 -12.99 -19.44 3.00
N THR A 103 -12.95 -19.50 4.33
CA THR A 103 -12.32 -18.47 5.17
C THR A 103 -10.92 -18.15 4.66
N GLY A 104 -10.64 -16.86 4.49
CA GLY A 104 -9.41 -16.37 3.88
C GLY A 104 -9.23 -14.88 4.08
N VAL A 105 -8.05 -14.38 3.75
CA VAL A 105 -7.75 -12.94 3.72
C VAL A 105 -7.16 -12.63 2.36
N LYS A 106 -7.57 -11.51 1.78
CA LYS A 106 -7.09 -11.05 0.48
C LYS A 106 -6.45 -9.68 0.60
N ALA A 107 -5.54 -9.38 -0.30
CA ALA A 107 -4.97 -8.06 -0.50
C ALA A 107 -5.33 -7.56 -1.90
N TYR A 108 -5.58 -6.26 -2.03
CA TYR A 108 -5.75 -5.64 -3.33
C TYR A 108 -5.38 -4.17 -3.30
N ILE A 109 -5.13 -3.61 -4.47
CA ILE A 109 -4.73 -2.22 -4.62
C ILE A 109 -5.86 -1.49 -5.33
N SER A 110 -6.32 -0.39 -4.77
CA SER A 110 -7.18 0.56 -5.47
C SER A 110 -6.37 1.78 -5.87
N VAL A 111 -6.52 2.23 -7.11
CA VAL A 111 -5.87 3.42 -7.65
C VAL A 111 -6.94 4.33 -8.24
N PRO A 112 -7.49 5.27 -7.46
CA PRO A 112 -8.38 6.29 -7.98
C PRO A 112 -7.64 7.22 -8.95
N ASP A 113 -8.33 7.68 -9.99
CA ASP A 113 -7.77 8.57 -11.01
C ASP A 113 -7.20 9.82 -10.33
N ASN A 114 -5.95 10.17 -10.67
CA ASN A 114 -5.21 11.33 -10.17
C ASN A 114 -4.90 11.30 -8.67
N LYS A 115 -4.97 10.12 -8.03
CA LYS A 115 -4.62 9.94 -6.61
C LYS A 115 -3.52 8.91 -6.44
N ARG A 116 -3.03 8.78 -5.21
CA ARG A 116 -2.11 7.72 -4.82
C ARG A 116 -2.85 6.38 -4.77
N ALA A 117 -2.10 5.29 -4.94
CA ALA A 117 -2.56 3.95 -4.70
C ALA A 117 -2.87 3.74 -3.22
N ILE A 118 -3.82 2.85 -2.98
CA ILE A 118 -4.31 2.49 -1.65
C ILE A 118 -4.28 0.98 -1.56
N LEU A 119 -3.54 0.44 -0.59
CA LEU A 119 -3.55 -0.99 -0.30
C LEU A 119 -4.72 -1.31 0.64
N PHE A 120 -5.48 -2.33 0.30
CA PHE A 120 -6.57 -2.87 1.10
C PHE A 120 -6.26 -4.29 1.55
N ILE A 121 -6.74 -4.63 2.74
CA ILE A 121 -6.88 -6.02 3.18
C ILE A 121 -8.38 -6.32 3.37
N SER A 122 -8.77 -7.51 2.92
CA SER A 122 -10.16 -7.98 2.88
C SER A 122 -10.26 -9.34 3.57
N PRO A 123 -10.48 -9.38 4.91
CA PRO A 123 -10.78 -10.63 5.59
C PRO A 123 -12.18 -11.12 5.23
N TYR A 124 -12.28 -12.43 5.01
CA TYR A 124 -13.50 -13.15 4.72
C TYR A 124 -13.59 -14.37 5.63
N TYR A 125 -14.66 -14.47 6.40
CA TYR A 125 -15.01 -15.65 7.19
C TYR A 125 -16.18 -16.37 6.53
N TRP A 126 -16.09 -17.68 6.41
CA TRP A 126 -17.20 -18.56 6.09
C TRP A 126 -17.34 -19.62 7.18
N GLY A 127 -18.56 -19.78 7.70
CA GLY A 127 -18.88 -20.72 8.76
C GLY A 127 -20.15 -21.50 8.48
N LYS A 128 -20.08 -22.82 8.52
CA LYS A 128 -21.28 -23.67 8.43
C LYS A 128 -22.09 -23.66 9.73
N ASP A 129 -21.40 -23.60 10.87
CA ASP A 129 -21.98 -23.76 12.20
C ASP A 129 -22.28 -22.42 12.90
N GLY A 130 -22.26 -21.32 12.16
CA GLY A 130 -22.66 -20.00 12.63
C GLY A 130 -21.57 -18.93 12.56
N TRP A 131 -21.94 -17.78 13.11
CA TRP A 131 -21.20 -16.52 13.04
C TRP A 131 -19.97 -16.52 13.95
N LEU A 132 -18.88 -15.93 13.46
CA LEU A 132 -17.74 -15.55 14.29
C LEU A 132 -18.02 -14.23 15.03
N PHE A 133 -18.89 -13.38 14.45
CA PHE A 133 -18.99 -11.95 14.76
C PHE A 133 -17.62 -11.31 14.69
N MET A 134 -16.98 -11.48 13.54
CA MET A 134 -15.61 -11.06 13.26
C MET A 134 -15.46 -9.57 13.55
N ASN A 135 -14.46 -9.22 14.34
CA ASN A 135 -14.17 -7.85 14.76
C ASN A 135 -12.65 -7.53 14.78
N LYS A 136 -11.79 -8.51 14.50
CA LYS A 136 -10.33 -8.32 14.50
C LYS A 136 -9.62 -9.28 13.55
N ILE A 137 -8.54 -8.80 12.94
CA ILE A 137 -7.52 -9.61 12.28
C ILE A 137 -6.17 -9.40 12.99
N SER A 138 -5.43 -10.49 13.18
CA SER A 138 -4.05 -10.47 13.69
C SER A 138 -3.14 -11.32 12.80
N ILE A 139 -1.93 -10.86 12.55
CA ILE A 139 -0.92 -11.58 11.77
C ILE A 139 0.35 -11.70 12.61
N MET A 140 0.78 -12.95 12.79
CA MET A 140 2.01 -13.31 13.47
C MET A 140 3.02 -13.83 12.46
N VAL A 141 4.24 -13.33 12.57
CA VAL A 141 5.40 -13.72 11.76
C VAL A 141 6.49 -14.22 12.70
N ASP A 142 6.91 -15.47 12.51
CA ASP A 142 8.01 -16.11 13.26
C ASP A 142 7.89 -16.04 14.79
N GLY A 143 6.65 -15.97 15.30
CA GLY A 143 6.32 -15.93 16.73
C GLY A 143 5.89 -14.56 17.24
N ASP A 144 6.15 -13.49 16.48
CA ASP A 144 5.83 -12.12 16.86
C ASP A 144 4.59 -11.61 16.13
N VAL A 145 3.68 -10.93 16.85
CA VAL A 145 2.52 -10.29 16.23
C VAL A 145 2.97 -8.99 15.58
N VAL A 146 2.99 -8.96 14.25
CA VAL A 146 3.48 -7.81 13.47
C VAL A 146 2.36 -6.89 12.99
N PHE A 147 1.11 -7.38 12.98
CA PHE A 147 -0.02 -6.61 12.50
C PHE A 147 -1.29 -7.01 13.25
N GLU A 148 -2.03 -6.02 13.72
CA GLU A 148 -3.38 -6.18 14.27
C GLU A 148 -4.28 -5.04 13.79
N LYS A 149 -5.54 -5.36 13.50
CA LYS A 149 -6.54 -4.38 13.10
C LYS A 149 -7.90 -4.74 13.65
N ASP A 150 -8.50 -3.79 14.38
CA ASP A 150 -9.92 -3.84 14.71
C ASP A 150 -10.74 -3.53 13.46
N LEU A 151 -11.76 -4.34 13.23
CA LEU A 151 -12.63 -4.27 12.07
C LEU A 151 -13.93 -3.57 12.44
N LYS A 152 -14.33 -2.64 11.58
CA LYS A 152 -15.62 -1.94 11.63
C LYS A 152 -16.41 -2.32 10.39
N ASP A 153 -17.73 -2.09 10.43
CA ASP A 153 -18.62 -2.22 9.27
C ASP A 153 -18.55 -3.60 8.57
N VAL A 154 -18.40 -4.66 9.37
CA VAL A 154 -18.35 -6.04 8.87
C VAL A 154 -19.70 -6.41 8.26
N SER A 155 -19.70 -6.62 6.94
CA SER A 155 -20.85 -7.14 6.21
C SER A 155 -21.10 -8.59 6.60
N ARG A 156 -22.38 -8.94 6.76
CA ARG A 156 -22.82 -10.24 7.26
C ARG A 156 -23.97 -10.75 6.41
N GLU A 157 -23.79 -11.93 5.85
CA GLU A 157 -24.76 -12.55 4.96
C GLU A 157 -24.96 -14.03 5.31
N THR A 158 -26.20 -14.49 5.26
CA THR A 158 -26.52 -15.92 5.26
C THR A 158 -26.43 -16.46 3.84
N GLN A 159 -25.66 -17.52 3.63
CA GLN A 159 -25.46 -18.12 2.30
C GLN A 159 -25.79 -19.62 2.34
N GLY A 160 -27.02 -19.97 1.94
CA GLY A 160 -27.48 -21.35 1.87
C GLY A 160 -27.39 -22.08 3.21
N VAL A 161 -26.37 -22.93 3.35
CA VAL A 161 -26.12 -23.79 4.53
C VAL A 161 -25.16 -23.19 5.55
N GLY A 162 -24.79 -21.92 5.41
CA GLY A 162 -23.84 -21.27 6.31
C GLY A 162 -23.98 -19.76 6.34
N VAL A 163 -22.99 -19.13 6.95
CA VAL A 163 -22.91 -17.68 7.10
C VAL A 163 -21.56 -17.19 6.58
N SER A 164 -21.52 -15.93 6.18
CA SER A 164 -20.31 -15.28 5.71
C SER A 164 -20.19 -13.88 6.31
N GLU A 165 -18.96 -13.51 6.68
CA GLU A 165 -18.62 -12.19 7.19
C GLU A 165 -17.47 -11.63 6.38
N ARG A 166 -17.58 -10.36 5.99
CA ARG A 166 -16.56 -9.68 5.19
C ARG A 166 -16.31 -8.27 5.71
N ALA A 167 -15.05 -7.88 5.74
CA ALA A 167 -14.67 -6.48 5.91
C ALA A 167 -13.65 -6.10 4.84
N ASP A 168 -13.53 -4.81 4.58
CA ASP A 168 -12.48 -4.23 3.75
C ASP A 168 -11.92 -3.02 4.51
N PHE A 169 -10.60 -2.93 4.64
CA PHE A 169 -9.98 -1.79 5.30
C PHE A 169 -8.69 -1.36 4.61
N ILE A 170 -8.38 -0.07 4.72
CA ILE A 170 -7.15 0.54 4.20
C ILE A 170 -5.99 0.22 5.13
N VAL A 171 -4.87 -0.19 4.55
CA VAL A 171 -3.59 -0.39 5.23
C VAL A 171 -2.75 0.89 5.10
N ASN A 172 -2.34 1.46 6.23
CA ASN A 172 -1.52 2.67 6.24
C ASN A 172 -0.02 2.36 6.03
N SER A 173 0.84 3.38 5.91
CA SER A 173 2.26 3.18 5.61
C SER A 173 3.04 2.42 6.70
N ALA A 174 2.70 2.63 7.99
CA ALA A 174 3.34 1.91 9.09
C ALA A 174 2.93 0.43 9.09
N GLU A 175 1.65 0.17 8.84
CA GLU A 175 1.10 -1.18 8.69
C GLU A 175 1.69 -1.91 7.47
N ILE A 176 1.80 -1.25 6.31
CA ILE A 176 2.48 -1.80 5.12
C ILE A 176 3.91 -2.17 5.46
N SER A 177 4.62 -1.29 6.18
CA SER A 177 6.02 -1.54 6.58
C SER A 177 6.14 -2.75 7.51
N ALA A 178 5.19 -2.96 8.42
CA ALA A 178 5.17 -4.13 9.29
C ALA A 178 4.85 -5.42 8.52
N LEU A 179 3.90 -5.37 7.57
CA LEU A 179 3.53 -6.52 6.74
C LEU A 179 4.67 -7.02 5.84
N ARG A 180 5.66 -6.17 5.52
CA ARG A 180 6.88 -6.60 4.80
C ARG A 180 7.70 -7.65 5.54
N ALA A 181 7.50 -7.83 6.86
CA ALA A 181 8.11 -8.94 7.61
C ALA A 181 7.76 -10.32 7.01
N ILE A 182 6.64 -10.43 6.29
CA ILE A 182 6.19 -11.68 5.64
C ILE A 182 7.15 -12.14 4.52
N ASN A 183 7.91 -11.25 3.88
CA ASN A 183 8.74 -11.58 2.70
C ASN A 183 9.79 -12.68 2.97
N ASN A 184 10.32 -12.74 4.20
CA ASN A 184 11.37 -13.70 4.58
C ASN A 184 10.93 -14.59 5.74
N ALA A 185 9.63 -14.64 6.02
CA ALA A 185 9.09 -15.35 7.17
C ALA A 185 9.22 -16.88 7.00
N THR A 186 9.64 -17.56 8.07
CA THR A 186 9.62 -19.04 8.10
C THR A 186 8.22 -19.56 8.46
N SER A 187 7.48 -18.79 9.26
CA SER A 187 6.11 -19.09 9.67
C SER A 187 5.27 -17.83 9.72
N VAL A 188 4.14 -17.88 8.99
CA VAL A 188 3.07 -16.89 9.10
C VAL A 188 1.82 -17.57 9.63
N ILE A 189 1.18 -16.93 10.62
CA ILE A 189 -0.14 -17.31 11.15
C ILE A 189 -1.05 -16.10 11.04
N VAL A 190 -2.14 -16.26 10.32
CA VAL A 190 -3.21 -15.25 10.23
C VAL A 190 -4.41 -15.72 11.03
N ARG A 191 -4.92 -14.86 11.90
CA ARG A 191 -6.08 -15.13 12.76
C ARG A 191 -7.18 -14.12 12.51
N LEU A 192 -8.40 -14.61 12.33
CA LEU A 192 -9.63 -13.83 12.41
C LEU A 192 -10.25 -14.08 13.78
N SER A 193 -10.56 -13.02 14.52
CA SER A 193 -11.18 -13.10 15.84
C SER A 193 -12.52 -12.36 15.85
N GLY A 194 -13.41 -12.80 16.72
CA GLY A 194 -14.73 -12.21 16.93
C GLY A 194 -15.34 -12.63 18.26
N ASP A 195 -16.58 -12.22 18.51
CA ASP A 195 -17.25 -12.43 19.79
C ASP A 195 -17.50 -13.92 20.10
N LYS A 196 -17.43 -14.79 19.09
CA LYS A 196 -17.60 -16.25 19.23
C LYS A 196 -16.30 -17.04 19.18
N GLY A 197 -15.16 -16.37 19.26
CA GLY A 197 -13.84 -17.00 19.35
C GLY A 197 -12.90 -16.54 18.23
N TYR A 198 -12.14 -17.48 17.67
CA TYR A 198 -11.21 -17.18 16.60
C TYR A 198 -11.04 -18.38 15.66
N VAL A 199 -10.60 -18.08 14.45
CA VAL A 199 -10.14 -19.06 13.46
C VAL A 199 -8.78 -18.64 12.92
N ASN A 200 -7.86 -19.59 12.79
CA ASN A 200 -6.62 -19.36 12.05
C ASN A 200 -6.84 -19.79 10.60
N LEU A 201 -6.20 -19.09 9.65
CA LEU A 201 -6.18 -19.55 8.27
C LEU A 201 -5.49 -20.91 8.18
N THR A 202 -6.03 -21.78 7.32
CA THR A 202 -5.61 -23.16 7.18
C THR A 202 -4.38 -23.26 6.30
N LYS A 203 -3.36 -24.00 6.78
CA LYS A 203 -2.30 -24.53 5.92
C LYS A 203 -2.81 -25.79 5.24
N GLY A 204 -2.85 -25.82 3.91
CA GLY A 204 -3.32 -26.97 3.15
C GLY A 204 -2.35 -28.14 3.28
N LYS A 205 -2.62 -29.10 4.17
CA LYS A 205 -1.69 -30.22 4.45
C LYS A 205 -2.03 -31.49 3.67
N LYS A 206 -3.23 -31.59 3.10
CA LYS A 206 -3.72 -32.76 2.36
C LYS A 206 -4.13 -32.38 0.93
N LYS A 207 -3.97 -33.32 0.00
CA LYS A 207 -4.44 -33.17 -1.39
C LYS A 207 -5.93 -32.80 -1.38
N GLY A 208 -6.27 -31.65 -1.99
CA GLY A 208 -7.64 -31.12 -2.05
C GLY A 208 -8.03 -30.15 -0.93
N GLN A 209 -7.17 -29.91 0.07
CA GLN A 209 -7.38 -28.82 1.03
C GLN A 209 -6.85 -27.49 0.48
N ILE A 210 -7.63 -26.43 0.65
CA ILE A 210 -7.25 -25.08 0.27
C ILE A 210 -6.27 -24.52 1.31
N ASP A 211 -5.08 -24.13 0.87
CA ASP A 211 -4.08 -23.44 1.69
C ASP A 211 -4.37 -21.94 1.75
N SER A 212 -5.42 -21.56 2.50
CA SER A 212 -5.84 -20.17 2.64
C SER A 212 -4.73 -19.28 3.23
N ASN A 213 -3.87 -19.84 4.10
CA ASN A 213 -2.74 -19.10 4.65
C ASN A 213 -1.64 -18.87 3.61
N GLY A 214 -1.27 -19.90 2.84
CA GLY A 214 -0.30 -19.78 1.75
C GLY A 214 -0.77 -18.83 0.65
N TYR A 215 -2.06 -18.88 0.28
CA TYR A 215 -2.63 -17.93 -0.67
C TYR A 215 -2.55 -16.50 -0.17
N PHE A 216 -2.90 -16.23 1.10
CA PHE A 216 -2.75 -14.89 1.66
C PHE A 216 -1.29 -14.41 1.63
N VAL A 217 -0.33 -15.25 2.04
CA VAL A 217 1.09 -14.89 2.04
C VAL A 217 1.55 -14.50 0.64
N SER A 218 1.23 -15.31 -0.37
CA SER A 218 1.52 -14.98 -1.76
C SER A 218 0.84 -13.69 -2.21
N ASP A 219 -0.45 -13.52 -1.90
CA ASP A 219 -1.26 -12.37 -2.34
C ASP A 219 -0.79 -11.06 -1.72
N ILE A 220 -0.47 -11.03 -0.41
CA ILE A 220 0.02 -9.80 0.25
C ILE A 220 1.43 -9.42 -0.20
N GLN A 221 2.32 -10.39 -0.42
CA GLN A 221 3.66 -10.13 -0.96
C GLN A 221 3.58 -9.50 -2.35
N SER A 222 2.81 -10.10 -3.25
CA SER A 222 2.60 -9.55 -4.60
C SER A 222 1.87 -8.21 -4.58
N ALA A 223 0.84 -8.05 -3.74
CA ALA A 223 0.12 -6.78 -3.61
C ALA A 223 1.02 -5.65 -3.08
N ILE A 224 1.88 -5.91 -2.09
CA ILE A 224 2.84 -4.89 -1.61
C ILE A 224 3.87 -4.55 -2.70
N ALA A 225 4.41 -5.55 -3.40
CA ALA A 225 5.39 -5.29 -4.46
C ALA A 225 4.80 -4.48 -5.62
N ILE A 226 3.58 -4.81 -6.06
CA ILE A 226 2.86 -4.06 -7.10
C ILE A 226 2.49 -2.66 -6.60
N TYR A 227 2.06 -2.54 -5.34
CA TYR A 227 1.79 -1.24 -4.71
C TYR A 227 3.03 -0.34 -4.74
N ASP A 228 4.19 -0.88 -4.36
CA ASP A 228 5.45 -0.14 -4.34
C ASP A 228 5.86 0.33 -5.75
N VAL A 229 5.69 -0.51 -6.78
CA VAL A 229 5.91 -0.14 -8.19
C VAL A 229 4.99 1.00 -8.62
N ILE A 230 3.69 0.88 -8.34
CA ILE A 230 2.70 1.90 -8.71
C ILE A 230 3.00 3.21 -7.98
N GLU A 231 3.19 3.17 -6.66
CA GLU A 231 3.45 4.35 -5.84
C GLU A 231 4.72 5.07 -6.25
N LEU A 232 5.79 4.34 -6.54
CA LEU A 232 7.03 4.92 -7.03
C LEU A 232 6.81 5.69 -8.33
N ALA A 233 5.99 5.15 -9.23
CA ALA A 233 5.70 5.75 -10.52
C ALA A 233 4.78 6.97 -10.42
N ILE A 234 3.78 6.98 -9.54
CA ILE A 234 2.74 8.02 -9.56
C ILE A 234 2.88 9.10 -8.49
N LYS A 235 3.68 8.88 -7.42
CA LYS A 235 3.74 9.80 -6.26
C LYS A 235 4.12 11.25 -6.63
N GLU A 236 5.03 11.42 -7.59
CA GLU A 236 5.47 12.75 -8.07
C GLU A 236 4.56 13.31 -9.17
N HIS A 237 3.55 12.53 -9.60
CA HIS A 237 2.62 12.88 -10.66
C HIS A 237 1.19 13.09 -10.17
N CYS A 238 0.93 13.05 -8.85
CA CYS A 238 -0.39 13.37 -8.31
C CYS A 238 -0.67 14.87 -8.46
N PRO A 239 -1.73 15.28 -9.20
CA PRO A 239 -2.13 16.68 -9.28
C PRO A 239 -2.54 17.20 -7.89
N PRO A 240 -2.35 18.50 -7.61
CA PRO A 240 -2.90 19.14 -6.41
C PRO A 240 -4.41 18.88 -6.34
N GLN A 241 -4.90 18.48 -5.17
CA GLN A 241 -6.34 18.33 -4.99
C GLN A 241 -6.99 19.70 -5.09
N GLN A 242 -7.84 19.89 -6.10
CA GLN A 242 -8.72 21.05 -6.17
C GLN A 242 -9.79 20.83 -5.09
N ASN A 243 -9.70 21.61 -4.01
CA ASN A 243 -10.72 21.67 -2.96
C ASN A 243 -12.04 22.23 -3.49
#